data_AF-A0A2H0V467-F1
#
_entry.id   AF-A0A2H0V467-F1
#
_cell.length_a   1.000
_cell.length_b   1.000
_cell.length_c   1.000
_cell.angle_alpha   90.00
_cell.angle_beta   90.00
_cell.angle_gamma   90.00
#
_symmetry.space_group_name_H-M   'P 1'
#
loop_
_entity.id
_entity.type
_entity.pdbx_description
1 polymer ?
#
loop_
_entity_poly.entity_id
_entity_poly.type
_entity_poly.pdbx_seq_one_letter_code
_entity_poly.pdbx_strand_id
1 'polypeptide(L)'
;MRKIFTLAVIFLITVASMPVAPAQAISSAALNATVQVLCPDDAGNWFSGSGTMIHSSGIVMTNRHVVLDTNSNVIPFCYVGLTTSLTEEPSFDYVAEVKYWSTDEDIDVAFLYIDNKLNENFSAIDVFAYDTSGLQLGETLEIVGYPSVGSSTVTYVSGVMSGYFGDYIKSTAPIEQGNSGGGAYNVSGQFIGLPTFVVAGNYNTISYILNINSVKNWLVSQFGSSYQTPLYSATADPSAESSIISQTADQSAPDANDVWGWVYTDSTMTEEIEYEVYQSDSTPFMTWDGFYDESGIEGYYVYFGQDINANPATEGIYYKTDSYSPLVNNGDGIYYLIVKAKDNNGNVSSGVYWMYYYQADSVVTPDPEPQDSPEVIVPNSTPPASTPDSSYDPYELNQPIATTPGSLAGSLSGRILLQVERNGEGWYIYPENNKRYFLGRPADAFSIMRELGLGATHSYITKYTVYPRQVWGKILLDVEMNGEAYYVNPVDGKAYYLGRPDDAFRIMRELGLGISNQNLANIPFDILSL
;
A
#
# COMPACT_ATOMS: atom_id res chain seq x y z
N MET A 1 -66.66 32.72 14.18
CA MET A 1 -65.50 32.45 13.29
C MET A 1 -64.13 32.83 13.86
N ARG A 2 -64.00 33.83 14.75
CA ARG A 2 -62.69 34.23 15.32
C ARG A 2 -62.07 33.29 16.37
N LYS A 3 -62.83 32.40 17.02
CA LYS A 3 -62.32 31.50 18.08
C LYS A 3 -61.76 30.16 17.57
N ILE A 4 -62.12 29.74 16.35
CA ILE A 4 -61.65 28.47 15.77
C ILE A 4 -60.25 28.66 15.15
N PHE A 5 -59.92 29.87 14.70
CA PHE A 5 -58.59 30.20 14.18
C PHE A 5 -57.51 30.28 15.28
N THR A 6 -57.88 30.64 16.51
CA THR A 6 -56.91 30.78 17.62
C THR A 6 -56.49 29.43 18.20
N LEU A 7 -57.35 28.40 18.16
CA LEU A 7 -56.98 27.04 18.57
C LEU A 7 -56.11 26.32 17.54
N ALA A 8 -56.33 26.56 16.24
CA ALA A 8 -55.51 25.97 15.18
C ALA A 8 -54.06 26.48 15.21
N VAL A 9 -53.83 27.73 15.62
CA VAL A 9 -52.48 28.31 15.75
C VAL A 9 -51.76 27.82 17.01
N ILE A 10 -52.47 27.47 18.08
CA ILE A 10 -51.86 26.87 19.29
C ILE A 10 -51.54 25.38 19.07
N PHE A 11 -52.33 24.67 18.25
CA PHE A 11 -52.04 23.28 17.86
C PHE A 11 -50.91 23.17 16.82
N LEU A 12 -50.61 24.25 16.08
CA LEU A 12 -49.46 24.32 15.16
C LEU A 12 -48.13 24.67 15.85
N ILE A 13 -48.14 25.05 17.14
CA ILE A 13 -46.93 25.40 17.91
C ILE A 13 -46.51 24.25 18.85
N THR A 14 -47.30 23.17 18.94
CA THR A 14 -46.81 21.88 19.45
C THR A 14 -46.27 21.04 18.29
N VAL A 15 -45.41 21.62 17.44
CA VAL A 15 -44.43 20.81 16.72
C VAL A 15 -43.55 20.28 17.83
N ALA A 16 -43.66 18.99 18.09
CA ALA A 16 -42.85 18.26 19.03
C ALA A 16 -41.39 18.68 18.81
N SER A 17 -40.86 19.47 19.73
CA SER A 17 -39.44 19.47 20.01
C SER A 17 -39.15 18.08 20.55
N MET A 18 -39.06 17.09 19.65
CA MET A 18 -38.37 15.87 19.96
C MET A 18 -37.02 16.34 20.49
N PRO A 19 -36.67 16.05 21.76
CA PRO A 19 -35.29 16.27 22.17
C PRO A 19 -34.47 15.52 21.13
N VAL A 20 -33.61 16.24 20.40
CA VAL A 20 -32.57 15.60 19.63
C VAL A 20 -31.82 14.82 20.69
N ALA A 21 -32.07 13.50 20.73
CA ALA A 21 -31.25 12.63 21.55
C ALA A 21 -29.82 12.94 21.11
N PRO A 22 -28.90 13.29 22.02
CA PRO A 22 -27.51 13.41 21.63
C PRO A 22 -27.16 12.15 20.86
N ALA A 23 -26.44 12.29 19.74
CA ALA A 23 -25.98 11.16 18.93
C ALA A 23 -25.56 10.05 19.90
N GLN A 24 -26.21 8.89 19.82
CA GLN A 24 -25.84 7.78 20.66
C GLN A 24 -24.42 7.44 20.24
N ALA A 25 -23.45 7.80 21.09
CA ALA A 25 -22.08 7.36 20.93
C ALA A 25 -22.09 5.85 20.70
N ILE A 26 -21.11 5.38 19.92
CA ILE A 26 -20.90 3.97 19.64
C ILE A 26 -21.25 3.08 20.84
N SER A 27 -22.06 2.05 20.60
CA SER A 27 -22.58 1.21 21.68
C SER A 27 -21.43 0.53 22.44
N SER A 28 -21.60 0.30 23.74
CA SER A 28 -20.63 -0.49 24.52
C SER A 28 -20.43 -1.89 23.95
N ALA A 29 -21.44 -2.45 23.26
CA ALA A 29 -21.30 -3.71 22.55
C ALA A 29 -20.33 -3.60 21.37
N ALA A 30 -20.37 -2.51 20.60
CA ALA A 30 -19.47 -2.28 19.47
C ALA A 30 -18.04 -2.00 19.93
N LEU A 31 -17.86 -1.26 21.03
CA LEU A 31 -16.55 -1.09 21.67
C LEU A 31 -15.97 -2.43 22.14
N ASN A 32 -16.75 -3.21 22.91
CA ASN A 32 -16.29 -4.49 23.46
C ASN A 32 -16.07 -5.57 22.38
N ALA A 33 -16.73 -5.45 21.22
CA ALA A 33 -16.52 -6.32 20.08
C ALA A 33 -15.35 -5.88 19.20
N THR A 34 -14.85 -4.65 19.34
CA THR A 34 -13.63 -4.23 18.64
C THR A 34 -12.44 -4.93 19.29
N VAL A 35 -11.52 -5.43 18.48
CA VAL A 35 -10.28 -6.08 18.95
C VAL A 35 -9.08 -5.52 18.22
N GLN A 36 -7.90 -5.62 18.84
CA GLN A 36 -6.64 -5.41 18.14
C GLN A 36 -6.14 -6.74 17.58
N VAL A 37 -5.66 -6.75 16.34
CA VAL A 37 -5.13 -7.94 15.66
C VAL A 37 -3.64 -7.74 15.43
N LEU A 38 -2.83 -8.70 15.88
CA LEU A 38 -1.39 -8.73 15.68
C LEU A 38 -0.97 -10.05 15.04
N CYS A 39 -0.47 -10.02 13.81
CA CYS A 39 -0.09 -11.20 13.05
C CYS A 39 1.45 -11.26 12.92
N PRO A 40 2.14 -12.18 13.61
CA PRO A 40 3.57 -12.39 13.40
C PRO A 40 3.83 -13.28 12.17
N ASP A 41 4.80 -12.94 11.34
CA ASP A 41 5.30 -13.86 10.31
C ASP A 41 6.48 -14.72 10.82
N ASP A 42 6.89 -15.70 10.02
CA ASP A 42 8.02 -16.59 10.34
C ASP A 42 9.38 -15.86 10.31
N ALA A 43 9.44 -14.66 9.73
CA ALA A 43 10.62 -13.80 9.68
C ALA A 43 10.74 -12.88 10.91
N GLY A 44 9.76 -12.91 11.82
CA GLY A 44 9.74 -12.09 13.04
C GLY A 44 9.20 -10.67 12.84
N ASN A 45 8.60 -10.37 11.68
CA ASN A 45 7.86 -9.14 11.46
C ASN A 45 6.47 -9.26 12.10
N TRP A 46 5.92 -8.11 12.50
CA TRP A 46 4.60 -8.01 13.12
C TRP A 46 3.72 -7.09 12.32
N PHE A 47 2.60 -7.63 11.84
CA PHE A 47 1.56 -6.89 11.14
C PHE A 47 0.45 -6.58 12.14
N SER A 48 -0.09 -5.37 12.09
CA SER A 48 -1.07 -4.91 13.08
C SER A 48 -2.25 -4.23 12.41
N GLY A 49 -3.41 -4.45 13.00
CA GLY A 49 -4.65 -3.82 12.59
C GLY A 49 -5.71 -4.00 13.66
N SER A 50 -6.95 -3.85 13.24
CA SER A 50 -8.13 -4.03 14.06
C SER A 50 -8.96 -5.22 13.58
N GLY A 51 -9.86 -5.68 14.43
CA GLY A 51 -10.86 -6.67 14.09
C GLY A 51 -12.20 -6.29 14.70
N THR A 52 -13.28 -6.81 14.13
CA THR A 52 -14.61 -6.79 14.72
C THR A 52 -15.04 -8.20 15.05
N MET A 53 -15.39 -8.45 16.31
CA MET A 53 -15.94 -9.73 16.72
C MET A 53 -17.38 -9.89 16.25
N ILE A 54 -17.64 -10.89 15.41
CA ILE A 54 -18.92 -11.09 14.72
C ILE A 54 -19.75 -12.23 15.30
N HIS A 55 -19.14 -13.07 16.14
CA HIS A 55 -19.83 -14.16 16.82
C HIS A 55 -19.26 -14.42 18.21
N SER A 56 -20.12 -14.71 19.18
CA SER A 56 -19.75 -14.83 20.59
C SER A 56 -18.85 -16.04 20.90
N SER A 57 -18.71 -16.99 19.97
CA SER A 57 -17.77 -18.11 20.10
C SER A 57 -16.31 -17.71 19.87
N GLY A 58 -16.06 -16.49 19.35
CA GLY A 58 -14.71 -15.97 19.09
C GLY A 58 -14.37 -15.89 17.61
N ILE A 59 -15.33 -15.47 16.77
CA ILE A 59 -15.07 -15.24 15.34
C ILE A 59 -14.86 -13.75 15.13
N VAL A 60 -13.71 -13.40 14.55
CA VAL A 60 -13.29 -12.02 14.28
C VAL A 60 -13.23 -11.81 12.78
N MET A 61 -13.83 -10.73 12.30
CA MET A 61 -13.72 -10.26 10.92
C MET A 61 -12.72 -9.09 10.87
N THR A 62 -11.82 -9.10 9.91
CA THR A 62 -10.81 -8.06 9.69
C THR A 62 -10.55 -7.89 8.18
N ASN A 63 -9.65 -6.99 7.81
CA ASN A 63 -9.19 -6.89 6.43
C ASN A 63 -8.22 -8.02 6.06
N ARG A 64 -8.20 -8.43 4.79
CA ARG A 64 -7.25 -9.42 4.30
C ARG A 64 -5.82 -8.92 4.46
N HIS A 65 -5.52 -7.67 4.10
CA HIS A 65 -4.15 -7.14 4.19
C HIS A 65 -3.58 -7.11 5.62
N VAL A 66 -4.41 -7.18 6.67
CA VAL A 66 -3.96 -7.26 8.06
C VAL A 66 -3.31 -8.62 8.37
N VAL A 67 -3.71 -9.67 7.65
CA VAL A 67 -3.24 -11.04 7.84
C VAL A 67 -2.24 -11.47 6.77
N LEU A 68 -1.67 -10.54 6.00
CA LEU A 68 -0.66 -10.84 4.98
C LEU A 68 0.73 -10.42 5.44
N ASP A 69 1.74 -11.20 5.06
CA ASP A 69 3.14 -10.83 5.19
C ASP A 69 3.58 -9.86 4.08
N THR A 70 4.86 -9.46 4.08
CA THR A 70 5.42 -8.56 3.06
C THR A 70 5.43 -9.15 1.64
N ASN A 71 5.30 -10.47 1.51
CA ASN A 71 5.26 -11.19 0.24
C ASN A 71 3.81 -11.51 -0.17
N SER A 72 2.81 -10.96 0.53
CA SER A 72 1.38 -11.24 0.33
C SER A 72 0.95 -12.67 0.66
N ASN A 73 1.75 -13.42 1.42
CA ASN A 73 1.34 -14.72 1.95
C ASN A 73 0.46 -14.53 3.19
N VAL A 74 -0.52 -15.41 3.37
CA VAL A 74 -1.37 -15.39 4.56
C VAL A 74 -0.59 -15.89 5.77
N ILE A 75 -0.62 -15.10 6.83
CA ILE A 75 -0.14 -15.48 8.16
C ILE A 75 -1.22 -16.36 8.80
N PRO A 76 -0.94 -17.63 9.11
CA PRO A 76 -1.98 -18.58 9.54
C PRO A 76 -2.50 -18.30 10.96
N PHE A 77 -1.73 -17.63 11.81
CA PHE A 77 -2.07 -17.38 13.20
C PHE A 77 -1.78 -15.94 13.62
N CYS A 78 -2.75 -15.31 14.27
CA CYS A 78 -2.63 -13.96 14.82
C CYS A 78 -3.03 -13.93 16.30
N TYR A 79 -2.50 -12.98 17.05
CA TYR A 79 -2.96 -12.65 18.40
C TYR A 79 -4.14 -11.69 18.34
N VAL A 80 -5.11 -11.91 19.21
CA VAL A 80 -6.31 -11.08 19.33
C VAL A 80 -6.32 -10.42 20.72
N GLY A 81 -6.21 -9.10 20.72
CA GLY A 81 -6.29 -8.26 21.91
C GLY A 81 -7.73 -7.79 22.16
N LEU A 82 -8.32 -8.17 23.29
CA LEU A 82 -9.69 -7.76 23.62
C LEU A 82 -9.74 -6.34 24.19
N THR A 83 -10.73 -5.55 23.74
CA THR A 83 -11.06 -4.25 24.35
C THR A 83 -11.78 -4.46 25.68
N THR A 84 -11.10 -4.20 26.80
CA THR A 84 -11.71 -4.22 28.15
C THR A 84 -11.79 -2.83 28.79
N SER A 85 -10.99 -1.90 28.29
CA SER A 85 -10.86 -0.54 28.80
C SER A 85 -10.58 0.43 27.64
N LEU A 86 -11.02 1.68 27.80
CA LEU A 86 -10.71 2.77 26.87
C LEU A 86 -9.37 3.46 27.21
N THR A 87 -8.81 3.16 28.37
CA THR A 87 -7.61 3.83 28.90
C THR A 87 -6.43 2.89 29.12
N GLU A 88 -6.62 1.60 28.82
CA GLU A 88 -5.59 0.57 28.95
C GLU A 88 -5.43 -0.15 27.62
N GLU A 89 -4.24 -0.72 27.41
CA GLU A 89 -3.94 -1.52 26.23
C GLU A 89 -4.78 -2.81 26.24
N PRO A 90 -5.15 -3.35 25.06
CA PRO A 90 -5.92 -4.58 25.00
C PRO A 90 -5.12 -5.78 25.52
N SER A 91 -5.84 -6.72 26.12
CA SER A 91 -5.23 -7.95 26.65
C SER A 91 -5.09 -9.00 25.55
N PHE A 92 -3.85 -9.37 25.22
CA PHE A 92 -3.51 -10.36 24.19
C PHE A 92 -3.45 -11.78 24.77
N ASP A 93 -4.59 -12.28 25.24
CA ASP A 93 -4.70 -13.61 25.85
C ASP A 93 -5.01 -14.71 24.82
N TYR A 94 -5.36 -14.32 23.59
CA TYR A 94 -5.93 -15.23 22.59
C TYR A 94 -5.09 -15.28 21.32
N VAL A 95 -4.90 -16.49 20.81
CA VAL A 95 -4.44 -16.76 19.45
C VAL A 95 -5.64 -17.14 18.60
N ALA A 96 -5.67 -16.68 17.36
CA ALA A 96 -6.70 -16.98 16.39
C ALA A 96 -6.12 -17.51 15.08
N GLU A 97 -6.76 -18.52 14.52
CA GLU A 97 -6.46 -19.10 13.20
C GLU A 97 -7.12 -18.24 12.11
N VAL A 98 -6.36 -17.84 11.10
CA VAL A 98 -6.91 -17.22 9.88
C VAL A 98 -7.48 -18.34 9.01
N LYS A 99 -8.81 -18.47 8.99
CA LYS A 99 -9.47 -19.63 8.38
C LYS A 99 -10.06 -19.34 7.01
N TYR A 100 -10.63 -18.16 6.82
CA TYR A 100 -11.21 -17.73 5.56
C TYR A 100 -10.71 -16.33 5.21
N TRP A 101 -10.34 -16.10 3.96
CA TRP A 101 -9.95 -14.80 3.45
C TRP A 101 -10.30 -14.71 1.96
N SER A 102 -10.50 -13.49 1.46
CA SER A 102 -10.68 -13.25 0.04
C SER A 102 -9.36 -13.43 -0.71
N THR A 103 -9.42 -13.92 -1.96
CA THR A 103 -8.27 -13.95 -2.89
C THR A 103 -8.42 -12.93 -4.01
N ASP A 104 -9.60 -12.31 -4.12
CA ASP A 104 -9.90 -11.25 -5.06
C ASP A 104 -9.23 -9.95 -4.61
N GLU A 105 -8.55 -9.24 -5.52
CA GLU A 105 -7.91 -7.96 -5.23
C GLU A 105 -8.93 -6.88 -4.82
N ASP A 106 -10.19 -7.00 -5.27
CA ASP A 106 -11.22 -5.97 -5.04
C ASP A 106 -11.89 -6.07 -3.66
N ILE A 107 -11.88 -7.25 -3.04
CA ILE A 107 -12.47 -7.51 -1.72
C ILE A 107 -11.37 -7.78 -0.71
N ASP A 108 -11.27 -6.97 0.34
CA ASP A 108 -10.20 -7.05 1.33
C ASP A 108 -10.74 -7.54 2.69
N VAL A 109 -11.09 -8.83 2.81
CA VAL A 109 -11.69 -9.40 4.05
C VAL A 109 -11.04 -10.72 4.48
N ALA A 110 -10.89 -10.90 5.79
CA ALA A 110 -10.47 -12.14 6.43
C ALA A 110 -11.28 -12.44 7.71
N PHE A 111 -11.34 -13.72 8.07
CA PHE A 111 -12.05 -14.26 9.22
C PHE A 111 -11.10 -15.11 10.06
N LEU A 112 -10.96 -14.70 11.32
CA LEU A 112 -10.10 -15.28 12.32
C LEU A 112 -10.94 -15.99 13.37
N TYR A 113 -10.46 -17.14 13.83
CA TYR A 113 -11.16 -17.98 14.80
C TYR A 113 -10.29 -18.12 16.04
N ILE A 114 -10.71 -17.53 17.15
CA ILE A 114 -10.02 -17.62 18.44
C ILE A 114 -10.00 -19.08 18.92
N ASP A 115 -8.84 -19.55 19.37
CA ASP A 115 -8.67 -20.81 20.10
C ASP A 115 -9.29 -20.71 21.52
N ASN A 116 -10.62 -20.76 21.56
CA ASN A 116 -11.44 -20.57 22.74
C ASN A 116 -11.54 -21.87 23.57
N LYS A 117 -10.42 -22.33 24.13
CA LYS A 117 -10.34 -23.57 24.92
C LYS A 117 -11.27 -23.59 26.13
N LEU A 118 -11.60 -22.41 26.67
CA LEU A 118 -12.44 -22.26 27.87
C LEU A 118 -13.94 -22.13 27.55
N ASN A 119 -14.32 -22.13 26.26
CA ASN A 119 -15.70 -21.89 25.80
C ASN A 119 -16.29 -20.59 26.39
N GLU A 120 -15.50 -19.53 26.39
CA GLU A 120 -15.91 -18.20 26.82
C GLU A 120 -16.91 -17.60 25.83
N ASN A 121 -17.82 -16.77 26.35
CA ASN A 121 -18.73 -15.99 25.52
C ASN A 121 -18.20 -14.57 25.39
N PHE A 122 -17.81 -14.20 24.19
CA PHE A 122 -17.32 -12.87 23.91
C PHE A 122 -18.43 -11.91 23.46
N SER A 123 -18.18 -10.60 23.60
CA SER A 123 -19.06 -9.57 23.05
C SER A 123 -18.91 -9.53 21.53
N ALA A 124 -20.01 -9.62 20.81
CA ALA A 124 -20.02 -9.68 19.35
C ALA A 124 -21.14 -8.83 18.74
N ILE A 125 -20.96 -8.44 17.48
CA ILE A 125 -21.93 -7.67 16.69
C ILE A 125 -22.50 -8.54 15.58
N ASP A 126 -23.83 -8.49 15.39
CA ASP A 126 -24.45 -9.03 14.19
C ASP A 126 -24.20 -8.10 13.00
N VAL A 127 -23.09 -8.34 12.30
CA VAL A 127 -22.64 -7.50 11.20
C VAL A 127 -23.56 -7.57 9.97
N PHE A 128 -24.35 -8.64 9.82
CA PHE A 128 -25.21 -8.84 8.64
C PHE A 128 -26.68 -8.41 8.86
N ALA A 129 -27.00 -7.84 10.02
CA ALA A 129 -28.35 -7.41 10.37
C ALA A 129 -28.83 -6.20 9.56
N TYR A 130 -27.91 -5.35 9.09
CA TYR A 130 -28.23 -4.10 8.40
C TYR A 130 -27.88 -4.18 6.91
N ASP A 131 -28.77 -3.65 6.09
CA ASP A 131 -28.58 -3.51 4.65
C ASP A 131 -28.16 -2.07 4.33
N THR A 132 -26.92 -1.92 3.85
CA THR A 132 -26.34 -0.60 3.55
C THR A 132 -26.89 0.05 2.28
N SER A 133 -27.78 -0.61 1.52
CA SER A 133 -28.49 0.02 0.39
C SER A 133 -29.39 1.18 0.83
N GLY A 134 -29.75 1.23 2.11
CA GLY A 134 -30.51 2.34 2.71
C GLY A 134 -29.66 3.52 3.21
N LEU A 135 -28.33 3.42 3.17
CA LEU A 135 -27.43 4.45 3.70
C LEU A 135 -27.50 5.72 2.85
N GLN A 136 -27.62 6.88 3.49
CA GLN A 136 -27.81 8.15 2.77
C GLN A 136 -26.55 9.02 2.78
N LEU A 137 -26.34 9.78 1.68
CA LEU A 137 -25.29 10.79 1.63
C LEU A 137 -25.45 11.80 2.78
N GLY A 138 -24.35 12.09 3.47
CA GLY A 138 -24.33 12.97 4.64
C GLY A 138 -24.72 12.31 5.95
N GLU A 139 -25.13 11.03 5.95
CA GLU A 139 -25.37 10.28 7.18
C GLU A 139 -24.09 10.12 7.99
N THR A 140 -24.15 10.36 9.30
CA THR A 140 -23.00 10.26 10.19
C THR A 140 -22.56 8.81 10.34
N LEU A 141 -21.27 8.59 10.14
CA LEU A 141 -20.59 7.31 10.33
C LEU A 141 -19.64 7.42 11.52
N GLU A 142 -19.67 6.41 12.37
CA GLU A 142 -18.80 6.27 13.54
C GLU A 142 -17.88 5.09 13.32
N ILE A 143 -16.60 5.24 13.61
CA ILE A 143 -15.58 4.23 13.34
C ILE A 143 -14.76 4.02 14.59
N VAL A 144 -14.51 2.76 14.93
CA VAL A 144 -13.65 2.38 16.03
C VAL A 144 -12.64 1.32 15.61
N GLY A 145 -11.41 1.51 16.07
CA GLY A 145 -10.26 0.63 15.81
C GLY A 145 -9.05 1.01 16.66
N TYR A 146 -7.93 0.38 16.34
CA TYR A 146 -6.63 0.50 16.99
C TYR A 146 -5.60 1.04 16.00
N PRO A 147 -5.48 2.36 15.83
CA PRO A 147 -4.53 2.94 14.90
C PRO A 147 -3.09 2.68 15.35
N SER A 148 -2.18 2.51 14.40
CA SER A 148 -0.74 2.39 14.64
C SER A 148 -0.12 3.70 15.16
N VAL A 149 -0.84 4.82 14.97
CA VAL A 149 -0.48 6.16 15.42
C VAL A 149 -1.54 6.64 16.41
N GLY A 150 -1.20 6.76 17.71
CA GLY A 150 -2.17 7.21 18.72
C GLY A 150 -2.06 6.63 20.13
N SER A 151 -1.05 5.79 20.43
CA SER A 151 -0.95 4.89 21.61
C SER A 151 -1.66 3.55 21.37
N SER A 152 -1.54 2.61 22.31
CA SER A 152 -2.05 1.23 22.17
C SER A 152 -3.50 1.06 22.64
N THR A 153 -4.25 2.16 22.77
CA THR A 153 -5.66 2.17 23.21
C THR A 153 -6.60 2.32 22.02
N VAL A 154 -7.84 1.85 22.19
CA VAL A 154 -8.89 1.97 21.17
C VAL A 154 -9.17 3.44 20.84
N THR A 155 -9.36 3.73 19.55
CA THR A 155 -9.62 5.07 19.01
C THR A 155 -10.99 5.12 18.35
N TYR A 156 -11.69 6.23 18.57
CA TYR A 156 -12.96 6.56 17.94
C TYR A 156 -12.79 7.76 17.01
N VAL A 157 -13.30 7.63 15.79
CA VAL A 157 -13.39 8.73 14.82
C VAL A 157 -14.80 8.77 14.21
N SER A 158 -15.20 9.95 13.72
CA SER A 158 -16.50 10.11 13.06
C SER A 158 -16.37 10.96 11.81
N GLY A 159 -17.32 10.77 10.89
CA GLY A 159 -17.44 11.51 9.67
C GLY A 159 -18.83 11.32 9.06
N VAL A 160 -18.96 11.59 7.76
CA VAL A 160 -20.20 11.35 7.02
C VAL A 160 -19.96 10.49 5.80
N MET A 161 -20.98 9.71 5.43
CA MET A 161 -21.07 8.99 4.17
C MET A 161 -21.01 9.98 3.01
N SER A 162 -20.02 9.83 2.12
CA SER A 162 -19.75 10.77 1.02
C SER A 162 -19.90 10.14 -0.38
N GLY A 163 -20.23 8.85 -0.46
CA GLY A 163 -20.53 8.14 -1.72
C GLY A 163 -20.17 6.66 -1.67
N TYR A 164 -20.18 6.02 -2.85
CA TYR A 164 -19.70 4.66 -3.05
C TYR A 164 -18.57 4.62 -4.09
N PHE A 165 -17.74 3.59 -4.05
CA PHE A 165 -16.72 3.26 -5.03
C PHE A 165 -16.52 1.75 -5.07
N GLY A 166 -17.03 1.09 -6.11
CA GLY A 166 -17.05 -0.37 -6.18
C GLY A 166 -17.70 -0.96 -4.92
N ASP A 167 -16.96 -1.83 -4.24
CA ASP A 167 -17.36 -2.49 -3.00
C ASP A 167 -17.14 -1.66 -1.73
N TYR A 168 -16.79 -0.37 -1.86
CA TYR A 168 -16.46 0.51 -0.75
C TYR A 168 -17.47 1.65 -0.58
N ILE A 169 -17.71 2.00 0.69
CA ILE A 169 -18.39 3.23 1.10
C ILE A 169 -17.33 4.31 1.32
N LYS A 170 -17.52 5.48 0.71
CA LYS A 170 -16.68 6.66 0.94
C LYS A 170 -17.14 7.39 2.20
N SER A 171 -16.17 7.85 2.98
CA SER A 171 -16.38 8.62 4.21
C SER A 171 -15.42 9.79 4.29
N THR A 172 -15.80 10.78 5.10
CA THR A 172 -14.93 11.90 5.53
C THR A 172 -14.29 11.66 6.90
N ALA A 173 -14.57 10.51 7.53
CA ALA A 173 -14.00 10.17 8.82
C ALA A 173 -12.48 9.99 8.70
N PRO A 174 -11.66 10.56 9.61
CA PRO A 174 -10.20 10.46 9.54
C PRO A 174 -9.73 9.05 9.94
N ILE A 175 -9.70 8.12 8.98
CA ILE A 175 -9.16 6.77 9.19
C ILE A 175 -7.64 6.81 9.04
N GLU A 176 -6.91 6.22 9.99
CA GLU A 176 -5.46 6.07 9.97
C GLU A 176 -5.07 4.59 9.84
N GLN A 177 -3.80 4.33 9.51
CA GLN A 177 -3.25 2.97 9.53
C GLN A 177 -3.50 2.33 10.90
N GLY A 178 -3.90 1.06 10.93
CA GLY A 178 -4.27 0.32 12.13
C GLY A 178 -5.77 0.29 12.45
N ASN A 179 -6.56 1.29 12.05
CA ASN A 179 -8.03 1.21 12.11
C ASN A 179 -8.60 0.15 11.18
N SER A 180 -7.82 -0.27 10.17
CA SER A 180 -8.19 -1.30 9.20
C SER A 180 -8.67 -2.58 9.87
N GLY A 181 -9.85 -3.05 9.48
CA GLY A 181 -10.50 -4.24 10.03
C GLY A 181 -11.33 -3.97 11.30
N GLY A 182 -11.33 -2.74 11.81
CA GLY A 182 -12.20 -2.29 12.90
C GLY A 182 -13.66 -2.20 12.46
N GLY A 183 -14.49 -1.56 13.28
CA GLY A 183 -15.92 -1.45 13.00
C GLY A 183 -16.33 -0.07 12.56
N ALA A 184 -17.05 0.04 11.44
CA ALA A 184 -17.79 1.23 11.06
C ALA A 184 -19.30 1.03 11.30
N TYR A 185 -19.94 2.05 11.86
CA TYR A 185 -21.34 2.03 12.29
C TYR A 185 -22.08 3.29 11.86
N ASN A 186 -23.40 3.19 11.70
CA ASN A 186 -24.25 4.38 11.68
C ASN A 186 -24.64 4.81 13.10
N VAL A 187 -25.29 5.96 13.24
CA VAL A 187 -25.74 6.52 14.54
C VAL A 187 -26.78 5.67 15.28
N SER A 188 -27.35 4.65 14.63
CA SER A 188 -28.23 3.67 15.27
C SER A 188 -27.45 2.47 15.82
N GLY A 189 -26.11 2.49 15.74
CA GLY A 189 -25.23 1.40 16.16
C GLY A 189 -25.24 0.20 15.22
N GLN A 190 -25.76 0.34 14.01
CA GLN A 190 -25.78 -0.73 13.00
C GLN A 190 -24.44 -0.77 12.27
N PHE A 191 -23.88 -1.96 12.14
CA PHE A 191 -22.61 -2.17 11.42
C PHE A 191 -22.80 -1.92 9.93
N ILE A 192 -21.87 -1.17 9.32
CA ILE A 192 -21.92 -0.81 7.89
C ILE A 192 -20.73 -1.36 7.09
N GLY A 193 -19.62 -1.69 7.74
CA GLY A 193 -18.43 -2.16 7.05
C GLY A 193 -17.14 -2.09 7.85
N LEU A 194 -16.04 -2.45 7.18
CA LEU A 194 -14.68 -2.42 7.74
C LEU A 194 -13.95 -1.19 7.21
N PRO A 195 -13.42 -0.29 8.04
CA PRO A 195 -12.39 0.67 7.60
C PRO A 195 -11.29 -0.08 6.85
N THR A 196 -10.83 0.42 5.70
CA THR A 196 -9.87 -0.33 4.88
C THR A 196 -8.67 0.49 4.43
N PHE A 197 -8.92 1.57 3.67
CA PHE A 197 -7.85 2.41 3.13
C PHE A 197 -8.27 3.87 3.08
N VAL A 198 -7.30 4.75 2.91
CA VAL A 198 -7.53 6.18 2.71
C VAL A 198 -6.85 6.65 1.45
N VAL A 199 -7.50 7.57 0.76
CA VAL A 199 -6.92 8.30 -0.36
C VAL A 199 -6.82 9.75 0.06
N ALA A 200 -5.59 10.23 0.20
CA ALA A 200 -5.34 11.64 0.43
C ALA A 200 -5.61 12.41 -0.88
N GLY A 201 -6.50 13.40 -0.82
CA GLY A 201 -6.64 14.42 -1.85
C GLY A 201 -5.98 15.72 -1.40
N ASN A 202 -5.81 16.66 -2.33
CA ASN A 202 -5.07 17.91 -2.12
C ASN A 202 -5.59 18.81 -0.97
N TYR A 203 -6.86 18.66 -0.56
CA TYR A 203 -7.49 19.50 0.46
C TYR A 203 -8.18 18.72 1.59
N ASN A 204 -8.41 17.42 1.38
CA ASN A 204 -9.10 16.52 2.31
C ASN A 204 -8.74 15.08 1.99
N THR A 205 -8.84 14.22 3.00
CA THR A 205 -8.78 12.77 2.84
C THR A 205 -10.17 12.22 2.57
N ILE A 206 -10.25 11.22 1.68
CA ILE A 206 -11.44 10.38 1.54
C ILE A 206 -11.07 9.01 2.05
N SER A 207 -11.84 8.53 3.02
CA SER A 207 -11.63 7.21 3.60
C SER A 207 -12.61 6.21 3.00
N TYR A 208 -12.18 4.97 2.88
CA TYR A 208 -12.92 3.90 2.25
C TYR A 208 -13.17 2.80 3.27
N ILE A 209 -14.43 2.39 3.34
CA ILE A 209 -14.94 1.38 4.26
C ILE A 209 -15.47 0.24 3.38
N LEU A 210 -14.90 -0.96 3.48
CA LEU A 210 -15.39 -2.14 2.77
C LEU A 210 -16.84 -2.40 3.18
N ASN A 211 -17.74 -2.37 2.21
CA ASN A 211 -19.17 -2.46 2.43
C ASN A 211 -19.57 -3.86 2.91
N ILE A 212 -20.30 -3.95 4.02
CA ILE A 212 -20.74 -5.24 4.56
C ILE A 212 -21.66 -6.02 3.59
N ASN A 213 -22.40 -5.32 2.72
CA ASN A 213 -23.17 -5.97 1.67
C ASN A 213 -22.27 -6.66 0.63
N SER A 214 -21.10 -6.09 0.33
CA SER A 214 -20.12 -6.71 -0.57
C SER A 214 -19.49 -7.95 0.06
N VAL A 215 -19.13 -7.89 1.35
CA VAL A 215 -18.67 -9.07 2.12
C VAL A 215 -19.74 -10.18 2.14
N LYS A 216 -21.01 -9.82 2.35
CA LYS A 216 -22.13 -10.76 2.30
C LYS A 216 -22.28 -11.41 0.93
N ASN A 217 -22.18 -10.64 -0.15
CA ASN A 217 -22.25 -11.17 -1.52
C ASN A 217 -21.11 -12.14 -1.81
N TRP A 218 -19.89 -11.81 -1.36
CA TRP A 218 -18.74 -12.70 -1.45
C TRP A 218 -18.96 -13.98 -0.63
N LEU A 219 -19.43 -13.90 0.61
CA LEU A 219 -19.76 -15.10 1.40
C LEU A 219 -20.82 -15.97 0.73
N VAL A 220 -21.82 -15.36 0.10
CA VAL A 220 -22.84 -16.09 -0.69
C VAL A 220 -22.23 -16.75 -1.92
N SER A 221 -21.26 -16.14 -2.58
CA SER A 221 -20.57 -16.77 -3.72
C SER A 221 -19.71 -17.95 -3.28
N GLN A 222 -19.11 -17.90 -2.09
CA GLN A 222 -18.27 -18.99 -1.56
C GLN A 222 -19.09 -20.14 -0.97
N PHE A 223 -20.13 -19.84 -0.19
CA PHE A 223 -20.84 -20.82 0.64
C PHE A 223 -22.32 -20.99 0.31
N GLY A 224 -22.82 -20.28 -0.71
CA GLY A 224 -24.24 -20.22 -1.06
C GLY A 224 -25.07 -19.38 -0.08
N SER A 225 -26.40 -19.39 -0.27
CA SER A 225 -27.32 -18.57 0.54
C SER A 225 -27.34 -18.91 2.03
N SER A 226 -26.85 -20.10 2.40
CA SER A 226 -26.71 -20.57 3.78
C SER A 226 -25.34 -20.28 4.40
N TYR A 227 -24.58 -19.31 3.87
CA TYR A 227 -23.20 -18.99 4.26
C TYR A 227 -22.94 -18.84 5.77
N GLN A 228 -23.93 -18.38 6.55
CA GLN A 228 -23.79 -18.21 7.99
C GLN A 228 -23.55 -19.54 8.73
N THR A 229 -24.11 -20.65 8.23
CA THR A 229 -23.93 -21.97 8.84
C THR A 229 -22.46 -22.41 8.81
N PRO A 230 -21.79 -22.54 7.65
CA PRO A 230 -20.38 -22.90 7.62
C PRO A 230 -19.51 -21.86 8.32
N LEU A 231 -19.80 -20.55 8.17
CA LEU A 231 -19.05 -19.48 8.83
C LEU A 231 -19.07 -19.61 10.36
N TYR A 232 -20.24 -19.78 10.97
CA TYR A 232 -20.39 -19.80 12.43
C TYR A 232 -20.24 -21.18 13.08
N SER A 233 -20.26 -22.26 12.29
CA SER A 233 -19.98 -23.62 12.78
C SER A 233 -18.49 -23.96 12.82
N ALA A 234 -17.65 -23.19 12.12
CA ALA A 234 -16.22 -23.37 12.13
C ALA A 234 -15.62 -23.00 13.50
N THR A 235 -14.60 -23.74 13.90
CA THR A 235 -13.82 -23.48 15.12
C THR A 235 -12.35 -23.37 14.76
N ALA A 236 -11.56 -22.73 15.63
CA ALA A 236 -10.12 -22.86 15.57
C ALA A 236 -9.73 -24.34 15.73
N ASP A 237 -8.80 -24.83 14.92
CA ASP A 237 -8.17 -26.13 15.14
C ASP A 237 -6.77 -25.93 15.72
N PRO A 238 -6.58 -26.16 17.04
CA PRO A 238 -5.29 -25.97 17.70
C PRO A 238 -4.23 -27.02 17.28
N SER A 239 -4.55 -27.92 16.36
CA SER A 239 -3.69 -28.98 15.81
C SER A 239 -3.61 -28.99 14.27
N ALA A 240 -4.16 -27.99 13.58
CA ALA A 240 -4.25 -28.01 12.12
C ALA A 240 -2.89 -27.79 11.44
N GLU A 241 -2.19 -28.89 11.18
CA GLU A 241 -1.52 -29.10 9.88
C GLU A 241 -2.49 -29.65 8.81
N SER A 242 -3.78 -29.85 9.09
CA SER A 242 -4.68 -30.42 8.08
C SER A 242 -6.16 -30.10 8.32
N SER A 243 -6.57 -28.91 7.87
CA SER A 243 -7.82 -28.74 7.12
C SER A 243 -7.84 -27.40 6.37
N ILE A 244 -6.77 -27.15 5.60
CA ILE A 244 -6.87 -26.27 4.43
C ILE A 244 -7.93 -26.91 3.53
N ILE A 245 -8.93 -26.15 3.07
CA ILE A 245 -9.56 -26.47 1.80
C ILE A 245 -8.47 -26.25 0.75
N SER A 246 -7.56 -27.21 0.58
CA SER A 246 -6.75 -27.27 -0.62
C SER A 246 -7.61 -27.95 -1.68
N GLN A 247 -8.27 -27.13 -2.48
CA GLN A 247 -8.45 -27.48 -3.88
C GLN A 247 -7.88 -26.35 -4.72
N THR A 248 -6.57 -26.47 -4.95
CA THR A 248 -5.97 -26.42 -6.29
C THR A 248 -6.58 -25.38 -7.22
N ALA A 249 -6.34 -24.13 -6.93
CA ALA A 249 -5.84 -23.25 -7.96
C ALA A 249 -4.39 -22.98 -7.60
N ASP A 250 -3.52 -23.02 -8.59
CA ASP A 250 -2.32 -22.20 -8.52
C ASP A 250 -2.70 -20.84 -7.91
N GLN A 251 -1.96 -20.38 -6.89
CA GLN A 251 -2.11 -19.04 -6.31
C GLN A 251 -0.87 -18.19 -6.60
N SER A 252 0.16 -18.78 -7.22
CA SER A 252 1.28 -18.00 -7.71
C SER A 252 0.85 -17.31 -8.99
N ALA A 253 1.11 -16.02 -9.08
CA ALA A 253 1.00 -15.33 -10.34
C ALA A 253 2.13 -15.79 -11.28
N PRO A 254 1.92 -15.79 -12.61
CA PRO A 254 2.98 -16.11 -13.55
C PRO A 254 4.25 -15.31 -13.29
N ASP A 255 5.39 -15.98 -13.37
CA ASP A 255 6.70 -15.34 -13.22
C ASP A 255 6.91 -14.36 -14.38
N ALA A 256 7.29 -13.15 -14.01
CA ALA A 256 7.54 -12.02 -14.89
C ALA A 256 9.00 -11.53 -14.82
N ASN A 257 9.87 -12.22 -14.06
CA ASN A 257 11.23 -11.77 -13.79
C ASN A 257 12.21 -12.00 -14.96
N ASP A 258 11.92 -12.92 -15.87
CA ASP A 258 12.78 -13.28 -17.01
C ASP A 258 12.00 -13.25 -18.35
N VAL A 259 11.21 -12.19 -18.53
CA VAL A 259 10.41 -11.98 -19.74
C VAL A 259 11.18 -11.10 -20.72
N TRP A 260 11.33 -11.61 -21.94
CA TRP A 260 11.99 -10.94 -23.05
C TRP A 260 10.93 -10.45 -24.04
N GLY A 261 11.19 -9.34 -24.70
CA GLY A 261 10.30 -8.82 -25.73
C GLY A 261 11.05 -8.11 -26.81
N TRP A 262 10.46 -8.14 -27.99
CA TRP A 262 11.03 -7.67 -29.24
C TRP A 262 10.02 -6.75 -29.91
N VAL A 263 10.51 -5.64 -30.45
CA VAL A 263 9.72 -4.62 -31.11
C VAL A 263 10.19 -4.52 -32.55
N TYR A 264 9.26 -4.53 -33.49
CA TYR A 264 9.51 -4.53 -34.93
C TYR A 264 8.73 -3.39 -35.59
N THR A 265 9.24 -2.91 -36.72
CA THR A 265 8.58 -1.86 -37.53
C THR A 265 7.21 -2.30 -38.05
N ASP A 266 7.05 -3.59 -38.37
CA ASP A 266 5.79 -4.19 -38.79
C ASP A 266 5.73 -5.71 -38.52
N SER A 267 4.59 -6.33 -38.87
CA SER A 267 4.35 -7.76 -38.66
C SER A 267 5.18 -8.70 -39.54
N THR A 268 6.05 -8.18 -40.43
CA THR A 268 6.96 -9.01 -41.23
C THR A 268 8.18 -9.45 -40.44
N MET A 269 8.46 -8.81 -39.29
CA MET A 269 9.57 -9.11 -38.39
C MET A 269 10.94 -9.07 -39.09
N THR A 270 11.08 -8.27 -40.15
CA THR A 270 12.34 -8.16 -40.90
C THR A 270 13.35 -7.24 -40.24
N GLU A 271 12.88 -6.28 -39.45
CA GLU A 271 13.70 -5.28 -38.78
C GLU A 271 13.26 -5.18 -37.32
N GLU A 272 14.07 -5.74 -36.44
CA GLU A 272 13.94 -5.57 -34.99
C GLU A 272 14.51 -4.19 -34.62
N ILE A 273 13.76 -3.46 -33.80
CA ILE A 273 14.14 -2.16 -33.30
C ILE A 273 14.93 -2.38 -32.00
N GLU A 274 16.24 -2.33 -32.13
CA GLU A 274 17.15 -2.26 -30.99
C GLU A 274 17.38 -0.77 -30.61
N TYR A 275 17.42 -0.46 -29.31
CA TYR A 275 17.73 0.88 -28.75
C TYR A 275 16.63 1.97 -28.87
N GLU A 276 16.82 3.10 -28.18
CA GLU A 276 15.90 4.26 -28.10
C GLU A 276 15.85 5.08 -29.40
N VAL A 277 15.49 4.43 -30.51
CA VAL A 277 15.44 5.04 -31.85
C VAL A 277 14.01 5.39 -32.23
N TYR A 278 13.78 6.65 -32.63
CA TYR A 278 12.49 7.10 -33.11
C TYR A 278 12.12 6.47 -34.45
N GLN A 279 10.87 6.01 -34.55
CA GLN A 279 10.29 5.34 -35.70
C GLN A 279 9.09 6.13 -36.25
N SER A 280 8.89 6.04 -37.56
CA SER A 280 7.77 6.69 -38.26
C SER A 280 6.58 5.76 -38.49
N ASP A 281 6.73 4.46 -38.23
CA ASP A 281 5.68 3.46 -38.46
C ASP A 281 4.55 3.58 -37.44
N SER A 282 3.33 3.85 -37.90
CA SER A 282 2.18 3.99 -36.99
C SER A 282 1.63 2.65 -36.48
N THR A 283 2.14 1.52 -36.97
CA THR A 283 1.64 0.17 -36.67
C THR A 283 2.80 -0.80 -36.40
N PRO A 284 3.56 -0.60 -35.30
CA PRO A 284 4.64 -1.52 -34.96
C PRO A 284 4.08 -2.90 -34.63
N PHE A 285 4.96 -3.89 -34.60
CA PHE A 285 4.63 -5.24 -34.18
C PHE A 285 5.51 -5.65 -33.02
N MET A 286 4.92 -6.29 -32.01
CA MET A 286 5.62 -6.59 -30.77
C MET A 286 5.36 -8.04 -30.39
N THR A 287 6.39 -8.73 -29.91
CA THR A 287 6.32 -10.11 -29.44
C THR A 287 7.02 -10.22 -28.09
N TRP A 288 6.58 -11.13 -27.23
CA TRP A 288 7.20 -11.38 -25.93
C TRP A 288 7.28 -12.87 -25.63
N ASP A 289 8.22 -13.29 -24.79
CA ASP A 289 8.38 -14.67 -24.34
C ASP A 289 8.98 -14.70 -22.94
N GLY A 290 8.86 -15.82 -22.24
CA GLY A 290 9.47 -16.03 -20.92
C GLY A 290 8.52 -15.90 -19.73
N PHE A 291 7.24 -15.57 -19.95
CA PHE A 291 6.24 -15.75 -18.89
C PHE A 291 6.08 -17.25 -18.62
N TYR A 292 6.27 -17.64 -17.35
CA TYR A 292 6.19 -19.03 -16.95
C TYR A 292 5.32 -19.20 -15.73
N ASP A 293 4.49 -20.24 -15.78
CA ASP A 293 3.65 -20.65 -14.67
C ASP A 293 3.45 -22.17 -14.75
N GLU A 294 3.39 -22.85 -13.61
CA GLU A 294 3.22 -24.31 -13.57
C GLU A 294 1.84 -24.74 -14.10
N SER A 295 0.81 -23.90 -13.93
CA SER A 295 -0.52 -24.12 -14.50
C SER A 295 -0.61 -23.77 -15.98
N GLY A 296 0.40 -23.07 -16.51
CA GLY A 296 0.50 -22.59 -17.88
C GLY A 296 -0.25 -21.27 -18.13
N ILE A 297 0.14 -20.58 -19.19
CA ILE A 297 -0.41 -19.25 -19.52
C ILE A 297 -1.69 -19.36 -20.36
N GLU A 298 -2.79 -18.77 -19.86
CA GLU A 298 -4.09 -18.68 -20.56
C GLU A 298 -4.08 -17.58 -21.63
N GLY A 299 -3.41 -16.46 -21.33
CA GLY A 299 -3.33 -15.29 -22.20
C GLY A 299 -2.66 -14.10 -21.54
N TYR A 300 -2.80 -12.93 -22.16
CA TYR A 300 -2.08 -11.72 -21.79
C TYR A 300 -3.00 -10.50 -21.81
N TYR A 301 -2.96 -9.68 -20.78
CA TYR A 301 -3.50 -8.33 -20.80
C TYR A 301 -2.44 -7.38 -21.34
N VAL A 302 -2.77 -6.67 -22.42
CA VAL A 302 -1.83 -5.85 -23.17
C VAL A 302 -2.36 -4.41 -23.25
N TYR A 303 -1.56 -3.47 -22.79
CA TYR A 303 -1.80 -2.04 -22.94
C TYR A 303 -0.76 -1.45 -23.89
N PHE A 304 -1.18 -0.57 -24.80
CA PHE A 304 -0.28 0.25 -25.60
C PHE A 304 -0.72 1.71 -25.61
N GLY A 305 0.10 2.57 -25.03
CA GLY A 305 -0.22 3.99 -24.88
C GLY A 305 0.90 4.77 -24.20
N GLN A 306 0.70 6.05 -23.97
CA GLN A 306 1.75 6.94 -23.42
C GLN A 306 1.77 6.99 -21.88
N ASP A 307 0.87 6.28 -21.20
CA ASP A 307 0.85 6.18 -19.73
C ASP A 307 1.61 4.93 -19.26
N ILE A 308 2.77 5.14 -18.65
CA ILE A 308 3.60 4.07 -18.07
C ILE A 308 2.94 3.39 -16.86
N ASN A 309 1.98 4.06 -16.20
CA ASN A 309 1.32 3.52 -15.00
C ASN A 309 -0.01 2.83 -15.32
N ALA A 310 -0.42 2.76 -16.59
CA ALA A 310 -1.65 2.11 -16.99
C ALA A 310 -1.65 0.64 -16.55
N ASN A 311 -2.77 0.17 -16.01
CA ASN A 311 -2.91 -1.23 -15.62
C ASN A 311 -3.56 -2.03 -16.77
N PRO A 312 -2.83 -2.93 -17.47
CA PRO A 312 -3.38 -3.66 -18.61
C PRO A 312 -4.61 -4.51 -18.26
N ALA A 313 -4.70 -5.00 -17.01
CA ALA A 313 -5.81 -5.83 -16.58
C ALA A 313 -7.16 -5.08 -16.61
N THR A 314 -7.14 -3.76 -16.44
CA THR A 314 -8.33 -2.90 -16.37
C THR A 314 -8.47 -1.93 -17.54
N GLU A 315 -7.35 -1.52 -18.13
CA GLU A 315 -7.25 -0.47 -19.15
C GLU A 315 -6.73 -1.00 -20.49
N GLY A 316 -6.27 -2.25 -20.53
CA GLY A 316 -5.73 -2.91 -21.72
C GLY A 316 -6.75 -3.81 -22.43
N ILE A 317 -6.23 -4.63 -23.34
CA ILE A 317 -6.97 -5.59 -24.16
C ILE A 317 -6.40 -6.98 -23.90
N TYR A 318 -7.27 -8.00 -23.85
CA TYR A 318 -6.87 -9.38 -23.62
C TYR A 318 -6.55 -10.12 -24.93
N TYR A 319 -5.38 -10.75 -25.00
CA TYR A 319 -4.87 -11.55 -26.12
C TYR A 319 -4.57 -12.99 -25.68
N LYS A 320 -4.70 -13.93 -26.62
CA LYS A 320 -4.31 -15.34 -26.42
C LYS A 320 -2.96 -15.69 -27.03
N THR A 321 -2.36 -14.73 -27.73
CA THR A 321 -1.07 -14.87 -28.39
C THR A 321 -0.09 -13.93 -27.74
N ASP A 322 1.16 -14.32 -27.80
CA ASP A 322 2.37 -13.63 -27.33
C ASP A 322 2.85 -12.53 -28.30
N SER A 323 1.92 -11.97 -29.06
CA SER A 323 2.19 -10.96 -30.08
C SER A 323 1.04 -9.98 -30.24
N TYR A 324 1.38 -8.74 -30.59
CA TYR A 324 0.43 -7.64 -30.73
C TYR A 324 0.84 -6.63 -31.81
N SER A 325 -0.14 -6.18 -32.60
CA SER A 325 -0.01 -5.09 -33.60
C SER A 325 -0.79 -3.86 -33.14
N PRO A 326 -0.22 -2.99 -32.30
CA PRO A 326 -0.88 -1.76 -31.89
C PRO A 326 -1.01 -0.74 -33.03
N LEU A 327 -1.87 0.26 -32.80
CA LEU A 327 -1.95 1.47 -33.63
C LEU A 327 -1.57 2.69 -32.78
N VAL A 328 -0.63 3.48 -33.27
CA VAL A 328 -0.23 4.76 -32.70
C VAL A 328 -1.33 5.79 -32.96
N ASN A 329 -1.96 6.30 -31.89
CA ASN A 329 -3.15 7.16 -31.99
C ASN A 329 -3.03 8.53 -31.29
N ASN A 330 -1.97 8.78 -30.51
CA ASN A 330 -1.81 9.96 -29.65
C ASN A 330 -0.65 10.89 -30.08
N GLY A 331 -0.21 10.79 -31.33
CA GLY A 331 0.87 11.61 -31.88
C GLY A 331 2.26 11.20 -31.39
N ASP A 332 3.24 12.07 -31.63
CA ASP A 332 4.65 11.84 -31.29
C ASP A 332 4.86 11.60 -29.79
N GLY A 333 5.84 10.77 -29.47
CA GLY A 333 6.24 10.50 -28.09
C GLY A 333 6.57 9.04 -27.84
N ILE A 334 6.74 8.73 -26.56
CA ILE A 334 7.08 7.39 -26.10
C ILE A 334 5.78 6.64 -25.81
N TYR A 335 5.63 5.48 -26.44
CA TYR A 335 4.56 4.54 -26.15
C TYR A 335 5.12 3.38 -25.35
N TYR A 336 4.36 2.95 -24.35
CA TYR A 336 4.65 1.82 -23.50
C TYR A 336 3.73 0.69 -23.91
N LEU A 337 4.33 -0.44 -24.31
CA LEU A 337 3.66 -1.72 -24.31
C LEU A 337 3.80 -2.31 -22.92
N ILE A 338 2.71 -2.46 -22.19
CA ILE A 338 2.71 -3.08 -20.87
C ILE A 338 1.94 -4.39 -20.97
N VAL A 339 2.56 -5.51 -20.57
CA VAL A 339 2.00 -6.85 -20.66
C VAL A 339 1.94 -7.48 -19.27
N LYS A 340 0.77 -8.03 -18.94
CA LYS A 340 0.58 -8.93 -17.80
C LYS A 340 0.12 -10.29 -18.31
N ALA A 341 0.76 -11.37 -17.90
CA ALA A 341 0.30 -12.72 -18.19
C ALA A 341 -0.81 -13.11 -17.23
N LYS A 342 -1.74 -13.91 -17.72
CA LYS A 342 -2.79 -14.56 -16.96
C LYS A 342 -2.63 -16.07 -17.10
N ASP A 343 -2.61 -16.78 -15.99
CA ASP A 343 -2.54 -18.25 -16.00
C ASP A 343 -3.92 -18.90 -16.22
N ASN A 344 -3.94 -20.24 -16.32
CA ASN A 344 -5.17 -21.01 -16.46
C ASN A 344 -6.04 -21.05 -15.19
N ASN A 345 -5.54 -20.50 -14.08
CA ASN A 345 -6.16 -20.50 -12.76
C ASN A 345 -6.74 -19.13 -12.37
N GLY A 346 -6.49 -18.09 -13.16
CA GLY A 346 -6.99 -16.74 -12.96
C GLY A 346 -5.98 -15.75 -12.37
N ASN A 347 -4.78 -16.18 -12.01
CA ASN A 347 -3.76 -15.29 -11.45
C ASN A 347 -3.15 -14.41 -12.54
N VAL A 348 -2.77 -13.19 -12.16
CA VAL A 348 -2.23 -12.19 -13.08
C VAL A 348 -0.84 -11.75 -12.63
N SER A 349 0.12 -11.78 -13.53
CA SER A 349 1.50 -11.41 -13.26
C SER A 349 1.66 -9.91 -12.95
N SER A 350 2.83 -9.56 -12.40
CA SER A 350 3.30 -8.17 -12.47
C SER A 350 3.49 -7.74 -13.94
N GLY A 351 3.44 -6.43 -14.19
CA GLY A 351 3.55 -5.89 -15.53
C GLY A 351 5.00 -5.78 -15.99
N VAL A 352 5.28 -6.28 -17.19
CA VAL A 352 6.54 -6.06 -17.92
C VAL A 352 6.27 -5.07 -19.03
N TYR A 353 7.22 -4.20 -19.34
CA TYR A 353 7.02 -3.19 -20.39
C TYR A 353 8.19 -3.04 -21.35
N TRP A 354 7.85 -2.61 -22.56
CA TRP A 354 8.78 -2.20 -23.60
C TRP A 354 8.37 -0.83 -24.16
N MET A 355 9.33 -0.10 -24.69
CA MET A 355 9.15 1.26 -25.18
C MET A 355 9.18 1.30 -26.70
N TYR A 356 8.30 2.10 -27.28
CA TYR A 356 8.27 2.42 -28.70
C TYR A 356 8.32 3.94 -28.88
N TYR A 357 9.40 4.42 -29.46
CA TYR A 357 9.62 5.85 -29.70
C TYR A 357 9.02 6.20 -31.05
N TYR A 358 7.88 6.90 -31.04
CA TYR A 358 7.20 7.29 -32.27
C TYR A 358 7.44 8.77 -32.57
N GLN A 359 7.78 9.06 -33.83
CA GLN A 359 7.78 10.41 -34.37
C GLN A 359 7.28 10.36 -35.81
N ALA A 360 6.20 11.08 -36.11
CA ALA A 360 5.71 11.21 -37.46
C ALA A 360 6.79 11.84 -38.36
N ASP A 361 6.94 11.32 -39.58
CA ASP A 361 7.90 11.81 -40.57
C ASP A 361 7.72 13.32 -40.79
N SER A 362 8.61 14.09 -40.18
CA SER A 362 8.76 15.51 -40.45
C SER A 362 9.66 15.65 -41.67
N VAL A 363 9.09 16.11 -42.79
CA VAL A 363 9.89 16.46 -43.96
C VAL A 363 10.94 17.50 -43.53
N VAL A 364 12.23 17.19 -43.82
CA VAL A 364 13.38 18.11 -44.04
C VAL A 364 14.57 18.05 -43.05
N THR A 365 15.61 17.33 -43.54
CA THR A 365 17.09 17.50 -43.54
C THR A 365 17.97 17.35 -42.28
N PRO A 366 19.10 16.61 -42.37
CA PRO A 366 19.98 16.26 -41.26
C PRO A 366 21.23 17.17 -41.13
N ASP A 367 21.79 17.28 -39.91
CA ASP A 367 23.24 17.29 -39.60
C ASP A 367 23.48 17.21 -38.06
N PRO A 368 24.70 16.90 -37.54
CA PRO A 368 25.13 15.55 -37.22
C PRO A 368 25.53 15.33 -35.73
N GLU A 369 25.75 14.05 -35.43
CA GLU A 369 26.20 13.37 -34.20
C GLU A 369 27.46 13.94 -33.51
N PRO A 370 27.67 13.61 -32.21
CA PRO A 370 28.94 12.96 -31.86
C PRO A 370 28.84 11.78 -30.87
N GLN A 371 29.79 10.85 -31.06
CA GLN A 371 29.95 9.51 -30.49
C GLN A 371 30.52 9.40 -29.05
N ASP A 372 30.25 8.21 -28.49
CA ASP A 372 31.03 7.33 -27.60
C ASP A 372 31.27 7.69 -26.12
N SER A 373 30.91 6.73 -25.25
CA SER A 373 31.48 6.50 -23.91
C SER A 373 31.29 5.02 -23.49
N PRO A 374 32.26 4.41 -22.76
CA PRO A 374 32.38 2.95 -22.66
C PRO A 374 31.70 2.30 -21.43
N GLU A 375 31.51 0.99 -21.56
CA GLU A 375 30.96 -0.03 -20.65
C GLU A 375 31.78 -0.25 -19.36
N VAL A 376 31.13 -0.41 -18.18
CA VAL A 376 31.75 -0.92 -16.94
C VAL A 376 30.79 -1.83 -16.14
N ILE A 377 31.37 -2.94 -15.66
CA ILE A 377 30.84 -4.19 -15.09
C ILE A 377 30.21 -4.03 -13.69
N VAL A 378 29.11 -4.73 -13.45
CA VAL A 378 28.43 -4.88 -12.13
C VAL A 378 29.05 -6.05 -11.33
N PRO A 379 29.47 -5.88 -10.06
CA PRO A 379 29.77 -7.02 -9.19
C PRO A 379 28.56 -7.41 -8.34
N ASN A 380 28.15 -8.66 -8.49
CA ASN A 380 27.20 -9.37 -7.65
C ASN A 380 27.88 -9.82 -6.33
N SER A 381 27.26 -9.58 -5.17
CA SER A 381 27.15 -10.55 -4.06
C SER A 381 26.51 -9.94 -2.80
N THR A 382 25.49 -10.66 -2.33
CA THR A 382 24.69 -10.52 -1.10
C THR A 382 25.52 -10.69 0.19
N PRO A 383 25.18 -10.00 1.30
CA PRO A 383 25.56 -10.41 2.65
C PRO A 383 24.42 -11.18 3.36
N PRO A 384 24.73 -12.05 4.34
CA PRO A 384 23.77 -12.97 4.97
C PRO A 384 23.00 -12.32 6.14
N ALA A 385 21.74 -12.71 6.31
CA ALA A 385 20.91 -12.38 7.46
C ALA A 385 21.42 -13.07 8.74
N SER A 386 21.50 -12.31 9.84
CA SER A 386 21.62 -12.84 11.19
C SER A 386 20.57 -12.18 12.10
N THR A 387 20.00 -13.02 12.97
CA THR A 387 18.90 -12.77 13.93
C THR A 387 19.04 -11.49 14.78
N PRO A 388 17.95 -10.77 15.13
CA PRO A 388 18.04 -9.60 15.99
C PRO A 388 18.21 -10.01 17.46
N ASP A 389 19.40 -9.72 17.98
CA ASP A 389 19.66 -9.62 19.42
C ASP A 389 18.90 -8.41 19.99
N SER A 390 18.26 -8.61 21.15
CA SER A 390 17.60 -7.57 21.97
C SER A 390 18.52 -6.44 22.48
N SER A 391 19.78 -6.41 22.02
CA SER A 391 20.78 -5.36 22.28
C SER A 391 21.12 -4.49 21.07
N TYR A 392 20.45 -4.68 19.93
CA TYR A 392 20.84 -4.04 18.67
C TYR A 392 20.67 -2.50 18.68
N ASP A 393 21.79 -1.80 18.82
CA ASP A 393 21.89 -0.37 18.57
C ASP A 393 22.39 -0.14 17.11
N PRO A 394 21.61 0.53 16.23
CA PRO A 394 22.04 0.85 14.87
C PRO A 394 23.18 1.88 14.84
N TYR A 395 23.43 2.63 15.92
CA TYR A 395 24.52 3.60 16.02
C TYR A 395 25.84 2.97 16.49
N GLU A 396 25.80 1.78 17.09
CA GLU A 396 26.98 1.05 17.50
C GLU A 396 27.73 0.48 16.30
N LEU A 397 28.88 1.08 16.01
CA LEU A 397 29.94 0.49 15.22
C LEU A 397 31.00 0.08 16.23
N ASN A 398 31.51 -1.15 16.21
CA ASN A 398 32.60 -1.63 17.08
C ASN A 398 33.94 -0.94 16.77
N GLN A 399 33.92 0.39 16.65
CA GLN A 399 34.93 1.30 16.13
C GLN A 399 34.77 2.66 16.82
N PRO A 400 35.85 3.41 17.09
CA PRO A 400 35.74 4.78 17.56
C PRO A 400 34.98 5.64 16.55
N ILE A 401 33.90 6.28 16.98
CA ILE A 401 33.07 7.14 16.12
C ILE A 401 33.69 8.55 16.09
N ALA A 402 33.88 9.07 14.88
CA ALA A 402 34.32 10.44 14.68
C ALA A 402 33.28 11.42 15.25
N THR A 403 33.74 12.43 15.98
CA THR A 403 32.87 13.48 16.56
C THR A 403 32.74 14.71 15.66
N THR A 404 33.58 14.82 14.63
CA THR A 404 33.60 15.93 13.66
C THR A 404 33.76 15.42 12.23
N PRO A 405 33.14 16.05 11.22
CA PRO A 405 33.24 15.60 9.83
C PRO A 405 34.66 15.70 9.27
N GLY A 406 35.13 14.66 8.58
CA GLY A 406 36.42 14.60 7.88
C GLY A 406 36.29 14.68 6.35
N SER A 407 37.40 14.48 5.64
CA SER A 407 37.43 14.50 4.16
C SER A 407 36.50 13.47 3.52
N LEU A 408 36.38 12.28 4.12
CA LEU A 408 35.47 11.23 3.67
C LEU A 408 34.01 11.69 3.73
N ALA A 409 33.59 12.29 4.85
CA ALA A 409 32.25 12.83 5.04
C ALA A 409 31.92 13.90 3.99
N GLY A 410 32.88 14.79 3.68
CA GLY A 410 32.73 15.78 2.61
C GLY A 410 32.65 15.15 1.20
N SER A 411 33.41 14.09 0.93
CA SER A 411 33.36 13.39 -0.38
C SER A 411 32.06 12.61 -0.61
N LEU A 412 31.37 12.23 0.48
CA LEU A 412 30.11 11.51 0.46
C LEU A 412 28.91 12.43 0.76
N SER A 413 29.14 13.74 0.78
CA SER A 413 28.12 14.74 1.07
C SER A 413 26.91 14.57 0.16
N GLY A 414 25.72 14.47 0.76
CA GLY A 414 24.46 14.28 0.04
C GLY A 414 24.20 12.88 -0.47
N ARG A 415 25.07 11.90 -0.21
CA ARG A 415 24.85 10.51 -0.64
C ARG A 415 23.97 9.75 0.35
N ILE A 416 23.22 8.80 -0.20
CA ILE A 416 22.64 7.68 0.54
C ILE A 416 23.67 6.55 0.55
N LEU A 417 23.94 5.98 1.72
CA LEU A 417 24.91 4.93 1.95
C LEU A 417 24.21 3.67 2.47
N LEU A 418 24.70 2.51 2.07
CA LEU A 418 24.26 1.21 2.59
C LEU A 418 25.39 0.55 3.36
N GLN A 419 25.15 0.22 4.62
CA GLN A 419 26.13 -0.44 5.48
C GLN A 419 26.24 -1.93 5.11
N VAL A 420 27.31 -2.32 4.43
CA VAL A 420 27.43 -3.67 3.83
C VAL A 420 28.00 -4.73 4.76
N GLU A 421 28.46 -4.35 5.95
CA GLU A 421 29.14 -5.24 6.91
C GLU A 421 28.28 -5.53 8.17
N ARG A 422 26.96 -5.27 8.10
CA ARG A 422 26.00 -5.58 9.16
C ARG A 422 24.64 -5.97 8.57
N ASN A 423 23.57 -5.20 8.82
CA ASN A 423 22.20 -5.56 8.44
C ASN A 423 21.72 -4.80 7.19
N GLY A 424 22.60 -4.12 6.47
CA GLY A 424 22.22 -3.33 5.30
C GLY A 424 21.61 -1.97 5.67
N GLU A 425 21.96 -1.42 6.84
CA GLU A 425 21.43 -0.15 7.33
C GLU A 425 21.61 0.99 6.30
N GLY A 426 20.55 1.74 6.06
CA GLY A 426 20.57 2.94 5.23
C GLY A 426 21.00 4.18 6.02
N TRP A 427 21.87 4.99 5.45
CA TRP A 427 22.36 6.25 6.02
C TRP A 427 22.31 7.39 5.01
N TYR A 428 21.86 8.57 5.42
CA TYR A 428 21.89 9.79 4.61
C TYR A 428 22.97 10.75 5.12
N ILE A 429 23.87 11.21 4.25
CA ILE A 429 24.88 12.23 4.61
C ILE A 429 24.32 13.61 4.30
N TYR A 430 23.96 14.38 5.32
CA TYR A 430 23.34 15.68 5.10
C TYR A 430 24.35 16.72 4.58
N PRO A 431 24.10 17.39 3.44
CA PRO A 431 25.08 18.29 2.83
C PRO A 431 25.53 19.49 3.67
N GLU A 432 24.68 20.01 4.56
CA GLU A 432 24.99 21.24 5.30
C GLU A 432 25.95 20.99 6.47
N ASN A 433 25.99 19.78 7.03
CA ASN A 433 26.84 19.47 8.19
C ASN A 433 27.72 18.23 8.01
N ASN A 434 27.59 17.50 6.89
CA ASN A 434 28.33 16.28 6.58
C ASN A 434 28.26 15.23 7.71
N LYS A 435 27.15 15.20 8.45
CA LYS A 435 26.83 14.14 9.40
C LYS A 435 25.94 13.11 8.75
N ARG A 436 26.03 11.87 9.22
CA ARG A 436 25.16 10.77 8.81
C ARG A 436 23.91 10.70 9.67
N TYR A 437 22.78 10.43 9.04
CA TYR A 437 21.48 10.25 9.66
C TYR A 437 20.94 8.88 9.28
N PHE A 438 20.39 8.15 10.26
CA PHE A 438 19.89 6.80 10.05
C PHE A 438 18.56 6.82 9.29
N LEU A 439 18.42 6.02 8.24
CA LEU A 439 17.20 5.92 7.41
C LEU A 439 16.37 4.66 7.73
N GLY A 440 16.84 3.80 8.63
CA GLY A 440 16.34 2.42 8.73
C GLY A 440 14.95 2.26 9.33
N ARG A 441 14.38 3.26 10.01
CA ARG A 441 12.99 3.23 10.49
C ARG A 441 12.16 4.33 9.81
N PRO A 442 10.86 4.10 9.55
CA PRO A 442 9.98 5.10 8.95
C PRO A 442 9.99 6.44 9.70
N ALA A 443 10.05 6.42 11.03
CA ALA A 443 10.11 7.62 11.86
C ALA A 443 11.42 8.43 11.69
N ASP A 444 12.55 7.76 11.46
CA ASP A 444 13.84 8.44 11.25
C ASP A 444 13.89 9.10 9.86
N ALA A 445 13.44 8.36 8.83
CA ALA A 445 13.32 8.89 7.47
C ALA A 445 12.38 10.09 7.41
N PHE A 446 11.24 10.03 8.12
CA PHE A 446 10.32 11.15 8.25
C PHE A 446 10.95 12.37 8.94
N SER A 447 11.68 12.16 10.04
CA SER A 447 12.36 13.24 10.76
C SER A 447 13.42 13.92 9.89
N ILE A 448 14.17 13.15 9.10
CA ILE A 448 15.14 13.66 8.12
C ILE A 448 14.44 14.52 7.06
N MET A 449 13.36 14.02 6.47
CA MET A 449 12.61 14.79 5.47
C MET A 449 12.08 16.10 6.07
N ARG A 450 11.50 16.06 7.27
CA ARG A 450 10.91 17.23 7.94
C ARG A 450 11.93 18.29 8.35
N GLU A 451 13.02 17.89 9.01
CA GLU A 451 13.98 18.83 9.62
C GLU A 451 15.09 19.26 8.66
N LEU A 452 15.48 18.39 7.74
CA LEU A 452 16.63 18.60 6.84
C LEU A 452 16.21 18.90 5.40
N GLY A 453 14.94 18.61 5.05
CA GLY A 453 14.37 18.89 3.74
C GLY A 453 14.30 20.38 3.43
N LEU A 454 14.53 20.72 2.17
CA LEU A 454 14.45 22.08 1.67
C LEU A 454 13.10 22.27 0.96
N GLY A 455 12.26 23.15 1.51
CA GLY A 455 11.02 23.53 0.85
C GLY A 455 11.26 24.18 -0.51
N ALA A 456 10.56 23.69 -1.54
CA ALA A 456 10.62 24.18 -2.91
C ALA A 456 9.19 24.30 -3.48
N THR A 457 8.99 25.27 -4.36
CA THR A 457 7.72 25.43 -5.07
C THR A 457 7.53 24.30 -6.07
N HIS A 458 6.28 23.94 -6.37
CA HIS A 458 5.98 22.89 -7.35
C HIS A 458 6.57 23.23 -8.72
N SER A 459 6.49 24.52 -9.09
CA SER A 459 7.09 25.02 -10.31
C SER A 459 8.61 24.84 -10.32
N TYR A 460 9.29 24.94 -9.18
CA TYR A 460 10.74 24.71 -9.13
C TYR A 460 11.09 23.23 -9.32
N ILE A 461 10.31 22.33 -8.70
CA ILE A 461 10.51 20.88 -8.78
C ILE A 461 10.29 20.38 -10.22
N THR A 462 9.23 20.83 -10.88
CA THR A 462 8.91 20.37 -12.24
C THR A 462 9.74 21.03 -13.34
N LYS A 463 10.43 22.13 -13.03
CA LYS A 463 11.17 22.93 -14.03
C LYS A 463 12.45 22.27 -14.53
N TYR A 464 13.08 21.40 -13.75
CA TYR A 464 14.41 20.89 -14.06
C TYR A 464 14.41 19.37 -14.22
N THR A 465 14.88 18.89 -15.36
CA THR A 465 15.24 17.47 -15.54
C THR A 465 16.58 17.15 -14.88
N VAL A 466 17.51 18.12 -14.89
CA VAL A 466 18.75 18.10 -14.11
C VAL A 466 18.80 19.40 -13.30
N TYR A 467 18.86 19.28 -11.99
CA TYR A 467 18.71 20.39 -11.06
C TYR A 467 19.99 21.23 -10.96
N PRO A 468 19.90 22.49 -10.52
CA PRO A 468 21.07 23.29 -10.19
C PRO A 468 21.93 22.62 -9.11
N ARG A 469 23.26 22.68 -9.24
CA ARG A 469 24.21 22.05 -8.28
C ARG A 469 24.00 22.41 -6.81
N GLN A 470 23.36 23.54 -6.52
CA GLN A 470 23.10 24.02 -5.16
C GLN A 470 22.13 23.13 -4.36
N VAL A 471 21.32 22.33 -5.06
CA VAL A 471 20.37 21.40 -4.43
C VAL A 471 20.78 19.94 -4.58
N TRP A 472 21.94 19.66 -5.18
CA TRP A 472 22.43 18.29 -5.31
C TRP A 472 22.70 17.69 -3.94
N GLY A 473 22.26 16.45 -3.74
CA GLY A 473 22.36 15.75 -2.47
C GLY A 473 21.32 16.17 -1.43
N LYS A 474 20.44 17.13 -1.74
CA LYS A 474 19.38 17.59 -0.83
C LYS A 474 18.07 16.85 -1.11
N ILE A 475 17.24 16.79 -0.07
CA ILE A 475 15.84 16.42 -0.19
C ILE A 475 15.05 17.71 -0.41
N LEU A 476 14.32 17.80 -1.52
CA LEU A 476 13.37 18.88 -1.79
C LEU A 476 11.99 18.45 -1.33
N LEU A 477 11.29 19.32 -0.62
CA LEU A 477 9.89 19.12 -0.24
C LEU A 477 9.03 20.04 -1.08
N ASP A 478 8.06 19.50 -1.80
CA ASP A 478 7.07 20.32 -2.48
C ASP A 478 6.14 20.97 -1.45
N VAL A 479 6.32 22.27 -1.22
CA VAL A 479 5.52 23.01 -0.21
C VAL A 479 4.22 23.57 -0.79
N GLU A 480 3.97 23.41 -2.08
CA GLU A 480 2.78 23.91 -2.76
C GLU A 480 1.80 22.80 -3.18
N MET A 481 2.22 21.53 -3.08
CA MET A 481 1.42 20.34 -3.35
C MET A 481 1.18 19.53 -2.06
N ASN A 482 1.37 18.20 -2.06
CA ASN A 482 1.04 17.31 -0.95
C ASN A 482 2.22 17.06 0.01
N GLY A 483 3.27 17.88 -0.04
CA GLY A 483 4.49 17.67 0.76
C GLY A 483 5.41 16.59 0.19
N GLU A 484 5.28 16.30 -1.12
CA GLU A 484 6.09 15.31 -1.81
C GLU A 484 7.59 15.56 -1.61
N ALA A 485 8.30 14.51 -1.20
CA ALA A 485 9.75 14.58 -1.03
C ALA A 485 10.47 14.05 -2.27
N TYR A 486 11.52 14.74 -2.68
CA TYR A 486 12.38 14.35 -3.79
C TYR A 486 13.85 14.41 -3.40
N TYR A 487 14.55 13.29 -3.50
CA TYR A 487 16.00 13.26 -3.33
C TYR A 487 16.69 13.66 -4.64
N VAL A 488 17.46 14.74 -4.63
CA VAL A 488 18.28 15.13 -5.79
C VAL A 488 19.60 14.39 -5.72
N ASN A 489 19.79 13.38 -6.57
CA ASN A 489 21.00 12.56 -6.56
C ASN A 489 22.24 13.41 -6.91
N PRO A 490 23.28 13.47 -6.08
CA PRO A 490 24.46 14.29 -6.33
C PRO A 490 25.37 13.75 -7.44
N VAL A 491 25.09 12.55 -7.98
CA VAL A 491 25.85 11.96 -9.09
C VAL A 491 25.37 12.48 -10.44
N ASP A 492 24.06 12.52 -10.67
CA ASP A 492 23.44 12.87 -11.96
C ASP A 492 22.62 14.17 -11.92
N GLY A 493 22.35 14.71 -10.73
CA GLY A 493 21.54 15.91 -10.54
C GLY A 493 20.05 15.72 -10.79
N LYS A 494 19.56 14.49 -10.96
CA LYS A 494 18.14 14.18 -11.15
C LYS A 494 17.43 14.04 -9.81
N ALA A 495 16.15 14.40 -9.77
CA ALA A 495 15.30 14.24 -8.61
C ALA A 495 14.57 12.89 -8.65
N TYR A 496 14.58 12.19 -7.52
CA TYR A 496 13.95 10.89 -7.34
C TYR A 496 12.90 10.99 -6.24
N TYR A 497 11.68 10.57 -6.54
CA TYR A 497 10.53 10.67 -5.64
C TYR A 497 10.68 9.74 -4.43
N LEU A 498 10.39 10.25 -3.23
CA LEU A 498 10.51 9.54 -1.93
C LEU A 498 9.15 9.27 -1.26
N GLY A 499 8.03 9.54 -1.92
CA GLY A 499 6.73 9.59 -1.24
C GLY A 499 6.09 8.24 -0.87
N ARG A 500 6.63 7.10 -1.33
CA ARG A 500 6.18 5.76 -0.90
C ARG A 500 7.35 4.93 -0.36
N PRO A 501 7.11 3.99 0.56
CA PRO A 501 8.15 3.08 1.06
C PRO A 501 8.93 2.37 -0.05
N ASP A 502 8.24 1.90 -1.09
CA ASP A 502 8.87 1.20 -2.22
C ASP A 502 9.78 2.12 -3.06
N ASP A 503 9.40 3.40 -3.23
CA ASP A 503 10.21 4.36 -3.96
C ASP A 503 11.50 4.68 -3.18
N ALA A 504 11.39 4.84 -1.86
CA ALA A 504 12.53 5.04 -0.98
C ALA A 504 13.45 3.81 -0.97
N PHE A 505 12.89 2.59 -0.95
CA PHE A 505 13.65 1.36 -1.02
C PHE A 505 14.36 1.18 -2.37
N ARG A 506 13.70 1.49 -3.49
CA ARG A 506 14.30 1.50 -4.83
C ARG A 506 15.49 2.45 -4.90
N ILE A 507 15.33 3.68 -4.40
CA ILE A 507 16.41 4.68 -4.34
C ILE A 507 17.60 4.18 -3.51
N MET A 508 17.33 3.58 -2.35
CA MET A 508 18.39 2.99 -1.52
C MET A 508 19.13 1.87 -2.26
N ARG A 509 18.41 0.99 -2.95
CA ARG A 509 18.99 -0.14 -3.69
C ARG A 509 19.80 0.29 -4.93
N GLU A 510 19.28 1.23 -5.70
CA GLU A 510 19.85 1.61 -7.01
C GLU A 510 20.87 2.74 -6.92
N LEU A 511 20.69 3.68 -6.00
CA LEU A 511 21.53 4.87 -5.86
C LEU A 511 22.40 4.84 -4.59
N GLY A 512 22.12 3.93 -3.67
CA GLY A 512 22.88 3.77 -2.44
C GLY A 512 24.30 3.30 -2.70
N LEU A 513 25.26 3.93 -2.02
CA LEU A 513 26.66 3.52 -2.09
C LEU A 513 27.01 2.61 -0.91
N GLY A 514 27.51 1.41 -1.17
CA GLY A 514 28.02 0.53 -0.13
C GLY A 514 29.15 1.15 0.69
N ILE A 515 29.11 1.02 2.01
CA ILE A 515 30.14 1.52 2.93
C ILE A 515 30.45 0.50 4.04
N SER A 516 31.74 0.36 4.37
CA SER A 516 32.20 -0.48 5.49
C SER A 516 31.98 0.19 6.83
N ASN A 517 31.88 -0.60 7.91
CA ASN A 517 31.73 -0.12 9.28
C ASN A 517 32.88 0.80 9.68
N GLN A 518 34.11 0.50 9.24
CA GLN A 518 35.29 1.32 9.49
C GLN A 518 35.22 2.70 8.84
N ASN A 519 34.75 2.76 7.59
CA ASN A 519 34.61 4.02 6.85
C ASN A 519 33.40 4.80 7.33
N LEU A 520 32.30 4.12 7.66
CA LEU A 520 31.11 4.72 8.23
C LEU A 520 31.46 5.40 9.56
N ALA A 521 32.21 4.73 10.45
CA ALA A 521 32.66 5.28 11.74
C ALA A 521 33.44 6.60 11.64
N ASN A 522 34.10 6.88 10.50
CA ASN A 522 34.80 8.13 10.23
C ASN A 522 33.86 9.30 9.86
N ILE A 523 32.55 9.04 9.77
CA ILE A 523 31.52 10.04 9.51
C ILE A 523 30.69 10.20 10.79
N PRO A 524 30.68 11.37 11.44
CA PRO A 524 29.89 11.60 12.65
C PRO A 524 28.40 11.39 12.38
N PHE A 525 27.69 10.78 13.32
CA PHE A 525 26.23 10.70 13.27
C PHE A 525 25.57 11.83 14.07
N ASP A 526 24.31 12.10 13.77
CA ASP A 526 23.46 12.96 14.58
C ASP A 526 22.09 12.30 14.78
N ILE A 527 21.38 12.71 15.83
CA ILE A 527 20.02 12.28 16.09
C ILE A 527 19.14 13.51 16.09
N LEU A 528 18.14 13.52 15.20
CA LEU A 528 17.10 14.54 15.21
C LEU A 528 16.19 14.25 16.39
N SER A 529 16.07 15.20 17.32
CA SER A 529 15.13 15.09 18.44
C SER A 529 13.74 15.45 17.93
N LEU A 530 12.75 14.59 18.24
CA LEU A 530 11.33 14.83 17.93
C LEU A 530 10.75 15.99 18.73
#